data_AF-A0A838RPZ5-F1
#
_entry.id   AF-A0A838RPZ5-F1
#
_cell.length_a   1.000
_cell.length_b   1.000
_cell.length_c   1.000
_cell.angle_alpha   90.00
_cell.angle_beta   90.00
_cell.angle_gamma   90.00
#
_symmetry.space_group_name_H-M   'P 1'
#
loop_
_entity.id
_entity.type
_entity.pdbx_description
1 polymer ?
#
loop_
_entity_poly.entity_id
_entity_poly.type
_entity_poly.pdbx_seq_one_letter_code
_entity_poly.pdbx_strand_id
1 'polypeptide(L)'
;MWRPFFCVSVDLKAARLVQHRQGLLWLALRASTSLPGVFPPVVHEGMLLSDGSILNTLPADLVRQEPGVGFVVAVNVSAQGEMSKEYTFGTGLSGWTVLWNRLNPFSKRLEAPSLLSSLHRVTDVVSVNELTSKERFADLLIKPAVSHYGLLEFHRYEEIIEVGYQNARRQLETWKRQQELA
;
A
#
# COMPACT_ATOMS: atom_id res chain seq x y z
N MET A 1 23.59 5.84 -6.87
CA MET A 1 22.49 6.69 -6.39
C MET A 1 23.09 7.69 -5.41
N TRP A 2 22.83 9.00 -5.56
CA TRP A 2 23.48 10.03 -4.74
C TRP A 2 22.83 10.25 -3.36
N ARG A 3 21.70 9.57 -3.10
CA ARG A 3 21.00 9.55 -1.82
C ARG A 3 20.94 8.11 -1.27
N PRO A 4 21.10 7.91 0.05
CA PRO A 4 20.84 6.63 0.69
C PRO A 4 19.43 6.14 0.38
N PHE A 5 19.29 4.84 0.13
CA PHE A 5 18.02 4.21 -0.24
C PHE A 5 17.94 2.82 0.39
N PHE A 6 16.75 2.45 0.81
CA PHE A 6 16.39 1.07 1.05
C PHE A 6 14.93 0.83 0.66
N CYS A 7 14.58 -0.42 0.38
CA CYS A 7 13.20 -0.87 0.31
C CYS A 7 13.00 -2.13 1.17
N VAL A 8 11.76 -2.53 1.35
CA VAL A 8 11.39 -3.70 2.14
C VAL A 8 10.63 -4.70 1.30
N SER A 9 10.90 -5.98 1.50
CA SER A 9 10.09 -7.09 1.01
C SER A 9 9.78 -8.04 2.18
N VAL A 10 8.93 -9.03 1.94
CA VAL A 10 8.64 -10.08 2.93
C VAL A 10 9.19 -11.41 2.43
N ASP A 11 10.00 -12.09 3.25
CA ASP A 11 10.36 -13.49 3.02
C ASP A 11 9.21 -14.38 3.52
N LEU A 12 8.45 -14.91 2.57
CA LEU A 12 7.29 -15.76 2.83
C LEU A 12 7.65 -17.09 3.51
N LYS A 13 8.90 -17.55 3.40
CA LYS A 13 9.32 -18.80 4.07
C LYS A 13 9.60 -18.59 5.55
N ALA A 14 10.26 -17.50 5.88
CA ALA A 14 10.65 -17.17 7.24
C ALA A 14 9.66 -16.22 7.95
N ALA A 15 8.59 -15.79 7.26
CA ALA A 15 7.58 -14.86 7.75
C ALA A 15 8.18 -13.58 8.36
N ARG A 16 9.17 -12.99 7.70
CA ARG A 16 9.90 -11.82 8.19
C ARG A 16 10.11 -10.74 7.13
N LEU A 17 10.24 -9.50 7.59
CA LEU A 17 10.69 -8.39 6.74
C LEU A 17 12.15 -8.55 6.36
N VAL A 18 12.46 -8.18 5.12
CA VAL A 18 13.81 -8.11 4.55
C VAL A 18 14.05 -6.69 4.09
N GLN A 19 15.05 -6.03 4.65
CA GLN A 19 15.46 -4.68 4.26
C GLN A 19 16.59 -4.77 3.21
N HIS A 20 16.33 -4.25 2.02
CA HIS A 20 17.29 -4.24 0.92
C HIS A 20 18.07 -2.93 0.93
N ARG A 21 19.34 -2.99 1.35
CA ARG A 21 20.25 -1.83 1.42
C ARG A 21 21.39 -1.88 0.42
N GLN A 22 21.72 -3.08 -0.04
CA GLN A 22 22.88 -3.37 -0.88
C GLN A 22 22.47 -4.37 -1.97
N GLY A 23 23.29 -4.48 -3.01
CA GLY A 23 23.04 -5.35 -4.15
C GLY A 23 22.35 -4.65 -5.31
N LEU A 24 21.67 -5.44 -6.15
CA LEU A 24 21.06 -4.96 -7.39
C LEU A 24 19.74 -4.24 -7.12
N LEU A 25 19.71 -2.93 -7.35
CA LEU A 25 18.52 -2.09 -7.11
C LEU A 25 17.26 -2.62 -7.80
N TRP A 26 17.37 -3.03 -9.07
CA TRP A 26 16.22 -3.53 -9.82
C TRP A 26 15.63 -4.81 -9.20
N LEU A 27 16.47 -5.65 -8.60
CA LEU A 27 16.04 -6.91 -7.98
C LEU A 27 15.34 -6.63 -6.65
N ALA A 28 15.92 -5.74 -5.84
CA ALA A 28 15.32 -5.27 -4.60
C ALA A 28 13.95 -4.63 -4.84
N LEU A 29 13.83 -3.77 -5.86
CA LEU A 29 12.56 -3.17 -6.27
C LEU A 29 11.57 -4.23 -6.76
N ARG A 30 12.01 -5.16 -7.64
CA ARG A 30 11.15 -6.24 -8.15
C ARG A 30 10.61 -7.13 -7.03
N ALA A 31 11.42 -7.41 -6.01
CA ALA A 31 11.00 -8.15 -4.82
C ALA A 31 10.00 -7.33 -3.97
N SER A 32 10.33 -6.06 -3.70
CA SER A 32 9.52 -5.14 -2.90
C SER A 32 8.14 -4.85 -3.49
N THR A 33 8.00 -4.88 -4.82
CA THR A 33 6.73 -4.67 -5.54
C THR A 33 6.11 -5.97 -6.08
N SER A 34 6.50 -7.13 -5.55
CA SER A 34 5.95 -8.45 -5.91
C SER A 34 4.57 -8.68 -5.30
N LEU A 35 3.58 -7.92 -5.78
CA LEU A 35 2.22 -7.91 -5.27
C LEU A 35 1.52 -9.28 -5.51
N PRO A 36 1.03 -9.96 -4.44
CA PRO A 36 0.36 -11.25 -4.57
C PRO A 36 -0.84 -11.22 -5.53
N GLY A 37 -0.93 -12.21 -6.41
CA GLY A 37 -2.00 -12.30 -7.41
C GLY A 37 -1.78 -11.45 -8.68
N VAL A 38 -0.82 -10.51 -8.66
CA VAL A 38 -0.43 -9.70 -9.82
C VAL A 38 0.94 -10.12 -10.35
N PHE A 39 1.93 -10.25 -9.48
CA PHE A 39 3.28 -10.65 -9.84
C PHE A 39 3.70 -11.91 -9.08
N PRO A 40 4.46 -12.83 -9.72
CA PRO A 40 5.03 -13.96 -9.01
C PRO A 40 6.08 -13.48 -7.99
N PRO A 41 6.21 -14.19 -6.85
CA PRO A 41 7.25 -13.90 -5.86
C PRO A 41 8.65 -14.12 -6.46
N VAL A 42 9.64 -13.45 -5.88
CA VAL A 42 11.04 -13.49 -6.31
C VAL A 42 11.83 -14.45 -5.43
N VAL A 43 12.50 -15.42 -6.05
CA VAL A 43 13.48 -16.27 -5.34
C VAL A 43 14.86 -15.63 -5.43
N HIS A 44 15.45 -15.30 -4.29
CA HIS A 44 16.79 -14.73 -4.23
C HIS A 44 17.49 -15.14 -2.93
N GLU A 45 18.76 -15.55 -3.01
CA GLU A 45 19.57 -15.98 -1.85
C GLU A 45 18.86 -17.01 -0.95
N GLY A 46 18.11 -17.92 -1.57
CA GLY A 46 17.35 -18.93 -0.84
C GLY A 46 16.17 -18.35 -0.05
N MET A 47 15.69 -17.13 -0.31
CA MET A 47 14.46 -16.56 0.24
C MET A 47 13.33 -16.59 -0.81
N LEU A 48 12.07 -16.59 -0.37
CA LEU A 48 10.90 -16.41 -1.26
C LEU A 48 10.29 -15.04 -0.97
N LEU A 49 10.67 -14.05 -1.75
CA LEU A 49 10.37 -12.65 -1.51
C LEU A 49 9.06 -12.21 -2.17
N SER A 50 8.25 -11.48 -1.44
CA SER A 50 7.00 -10.87 -1.89
C SER A 50 6.90 -9.42 -1.44
N ASP A 51 5.84 -8.73 -1.85
CA ASP A 51 5.57 -7.33 -1.51
C ASP A 51 5.79 -6.98 -0.02
N GLY A 52 6.50 -5.89 0.24
CA GLY A 52 6.80 -5.39 1.59
C GLY A 52 5.56 -4.92 2.36
N SER A 53 4.54 -4.46 1.64
CA SER A 53 3.27 -3.99 2.20
C SER A 53 2.45 -5.08 2.88
N ILE A 54 2.87 -6.35 2.82
CA ILE A 54 2.25 -7.44 3.59
C ILE A 54 2.53 -7.30 5.09
N LEU A 55 3.72 -6.81 5.47
CA LEU A 55 4.12 -6.68 6.88
C LEU A 55 4.42 -5.25 7.31
N ASN A 56 4.85 -4.37 6.38
CA ASN A 56 5.14 -2.98 6.71
C ASN A 56 4.90 -2.06 5.50
N THR A 57 3.66 -1.60 5.34
CA THR A 57 3.23 -0.67 4.28
C THR A 57 3.80 0.74 4.45
N LEU A 58 4.20 1.13 5.67
CA LEU A 58 4.78 2.44 5.95
C LEU A 58 6.02 2.30 6.85
N PRO A 59 7.22 2.06 6.29
CA PRO A 59 8.44 1.75 7.05
C PRO A 59 9.07 2.99 7.71
N ALA A 60 8.27 3.90 8.25
CA ALA A 60 8.73 5.11 8.95
C ALA A 60 9.53 4.78 10.21
N ASP A 61 9.23 3.64 10.85
CA ASP A 61 10.00 3.10 11.98
C ASP A 61 11.43 2.72 11.58
N LEU A 62 11.60 2.10 10.40
CA LEU A 62 12.91 1.75 9.87
C LEU A 62 13.68 3.00 9.46
N VAL A 63 13.00 3.96 8.81
CA VAL A 63 13.62 5.25 8.43
C VAL A 63 14.11 6.01 9.68
N ARG A 64 13.33 6.03 10.76
CA ARG A 64 13.73 6.70 12.01
C ARG A 64 14.98 6.11 12.65
N GLN A 65 15.25 4.83 12.43
CA GLN A 65 16.43 4.13 12.95
C GLN A 65 17.69 4.38 12.10
N GLU A 66 17.55 5.03 10.93
CA GLU A 66 18.69 5.30 10.06
C GLU A 66 19.65 6.35 10.66
N PRO A 67 20.96 6.12 10.59
CA PRO A 67 21.95 7.09 11.04
C PRO A 67 21.80 8.42 10.30
N GLY A 68 21.79 9.53 11.04
CA GLY A 68 21.71 10.88 10.48
C GLY A 68 20.30 11.35 10.10
N VAL A 69 19.25 10.54 10.32
CA VAL A 69 17.87 10.97 10.14
C VAL A 69 17.40 11.77 11.36
N GLY A 70 17.35 13.09 11.22
CA GLY A 70 16.79 13.99 12.23
C GLY A 70 15.30 14.30 12.05
N PHE A 71 14.76 14.11 10.85
CA PHE A 71 13.37 14.43 10.51
C PHE A 71 12.80 13.41 9.52
N VAL A 72 11.60 12.90 9.79
CA VAL A 72 10.92 11.87 8.99
C VAL A 72 9.64 12.43 8.40
N VAL A 73 9.61 12.55 7.07
CA VAL A 73 8.38 12.80 6.31
C VAL A 73 7.85 11.46 5.81
N ALA A 74 6.63 11.11 6.19
CA ALA A 74 5.96 9.89 5.75
C ALA A 74 4.79 10.22 4.83
N VAL A 75 4.62 9.44 3.77
CA VAL A 75 3.48 9.55 2.85
C VAL A 75 2.65 8.27 2.97
N ASN A 76 1.45 8.38 3.51
CA ASN A 76 0.54 7.24 3.63
C ASN A 76 -0.56 7.32 2.56
N VAL A 77 -0.51 6.42 1.59
CA VAL A 77 -1.48 6.30 0.49
C VAL A 77 -2.54 5.21 0.73
N SER A 78 -2.57 4.60 1.91
CA SER A 78 -3.46 3.48 2.22
C SER A 78 -4.92 3.93 2.19
N ALA A 79 -5.76 3.22 1.43
CA ALA A 79 -7.18 3.51 1.29
C ALA A 79 -7.95 3.04 2.54
N GLN A 80 -8.02 3.87 3.59
CA GLN A 80 -8.83 3.55 4.78
C GLN A 80 -10.35 3.55 4.49
N GLY A 81 -10.79 4.03 3.32
CA GLY A 81 -12.21 4.26 2.98
C GLY A 81 -12.95 3.13 2.27
N GLU A 82 -12.29 2.07 1.76
CA GLU A 82 -13.00 0.97 1.08
C GLU A 82 -13.62 -0.06 2.04
N MET A 83 -13.42 0.09 3.34
CA MET A 83 -13.92 -0.81 4.38
C MET A 83 -15.44 -0.69 4.61
N SER A 84 -16.13 0.26 3.96
CA SER A 84 -17.56 0.54 4.16
C SER A 84 -18.49 0.00 3.07
N LYS A 85 -18.01 -0.83 2.12
CA LYS A 85 -18.91 -1.48 1.16
C LYS A 85 -19.71 -2.59 1.85
N GLU A 86 -21.03 -2.40 1.90
CA GLU A 86 -21.95 -3.34 2.50
C GLU A 86 -22.21 -4.51 1.55
N TYR A 87 -21.69 -5.68 1.91
CA TYR A 87 -21.87 -6.91 1.13
C TYR A 87 -23.17 -7.59 1.51
N THR A 88 -24.10 -7.68 0.55
CA THR A 88 -25.46 -8.21 0.79
C THR A 88 -25.62 -9.69 0.43
N PHE A 89 -24.52 -10.39 0.12
CA PHE A 89 -24.58 -11.83 -0.10
C PHE A 89 -24.51 -12.58 1.23
N GLY A 90 -25.46 -13.48 1.47
CA GLY A 90 -25.52 -14.32 2.67
C GLY A 90 -24.42 -15.41 2.68
N THR A 91 -24.73 -16.57 3.24
CA THR A 91 -23.77 -17.68 3.42
C THR A 91 -23.35 -18.41 2.14
N GLY A 92 -23.92 -18.05 0.98
CA GLY A 92 -23.62 -18.69 -0.30
C GLY A 92 -23.67 -17.72 -1.48
N LEU A 93 -22.57 -17.69 -2.24
CA LEU A 93 -22.50 -17.09 -3.57
C LEU A 93 -22.28 -18.22 -4.58
N SER A 94 -23.28 -18.52 -5.41
CA SER A 94 -23.07 -19.42 -6.54
C SER A 94 -22.20 -18.71 -7.59
N GLY A 95 -21.10 -19.34 -7.99
CA GLY A 95 -20.22 -18.81 -9.04
C GLY A 95 -20.96 -18.60 -10.37
N TRP A 96 -21.96 -19.43 -10.66
CA TRP A 96 -22.84 -19.25 -11.82
C TRP A 96 -23.71 -18.00 -11.70
N THR A 97 -24.23 -17.71 -10.51
CA THR A 97 -25.00 -16.47 -10.25
C THR A 97 -24.12 -15.23 -10.41
N VAL A 98 -22.87 -15.26 -9.95
CA VAL A 98 -21.92 -14.15 -10.13
C VAL A 98 -21.58 -13.95 -11.61
N LEU A 99 -21.34 -15.03 -12.35
CA LEU A 99 -21.04 -14.98 -13.78
C LEU A 99 -22.25 -14.46 -14.59
N TRP A 100 -23.46 -14.96 -14.29
CA TRP A 100 -24.69 -14.52 -14.93
C TRP A 100 -25.01 -13.05 -14.67
N ASN A 101 -24.76 -12.57 -13.45
CA ASN A 101 -24.91 -11.14 -13.10
C ASN A 101 -23.90 -10.25 -13.84
N ARG A 102 -22.68 -10.74 -14.12
CA ARG A 102 -21.69 -9.99 -14.90
C ARG A 102 -22.05 -9.87 -16.38
N LEU A 103 -22.75 -10.86 -16.93
CA LEU A 103 -23.13 -10.91 -18.35
C LEU A 103 -24.50 -10.32 -18.65
N ASN A 104 -25.38 -10.18 -17.65
CA ASN A 104 -26.75 -9.69 -17.83
C ASN A 104 -26.91 -8.24 -17.33
N PRO A 105 -27.08 -7.25 -18.24
CA PRO A 105 -27.25 -5.84 -17.87
C PRO A 105 -28.56 -5.51 -17.12
N PHE A 106 -29.53 -6.43 -17.08
CA PHE A 106 -30.81 -6.26 -16.38
C PHE A 106 -30.86 -6.91 -14.99
N SER A 107 -29.78 -7.57 -14.54
CA SER A 107 -29.74 -8.21 -13.23
C SER A 107 -29.39 -7.21 -12.11
N LYS A 108 -29.87 -7.47 -10.87
CA LYS A 108 -29.52 -6.63 -9.71
C LYS A 108 -28.00 -6.68 -9.52
N ARG A 109 -27.33 -5.53 -9.43
CA ARG A 109 -25.88 -5.46 -9.21
C ARG A 109 -25.49 -6.20 -7.94
N LEU A 110 -25.06 -7.44 -8.08
CA LEU A 110 -24.44 -8.22 -7.02
C LEU A 110 -22.99 -7.76 -6.91
N GLU A 111 -22.72 -6.93 -5.90
CA GLU A 111 -21.38 -6.47 -5.57
C GLU A 111 -20.61 -7.56 -4.81
N ALA A 112 -20.23 -8.63 -5.51
CA ALA A 112 -19.31 -9.62 -4.95
C ALA A 112 -17.86 -9.12 -5.08
N PRO A 113 -17.02 -9.23 -4.05
CA PRO A 113 -15.61 -8.88 -4.17
C PRO A 113 -14.93 -9.83 -5.14
N SER A 114 -14.00 -9.31 -5.93
CA SER A 114 -13.12 -10.14 -6.74
C SER A 114 -12.14 -10.91 -5.83
N LEU A 115 -11.67 -12.08 -6.28
CA LEU A 115 -10.66 -12.83 -5.52
C LEU A 115 -9.40 -11.99 -5.24
N LEU A 116 -8.95 -11.23 -6.24
CA LEU A 116 -7.79 -10.35 -6.12
C LEU A 116 -8.03 -9.24 -5.07
N SER A 117 -9.19 -8.58 -5.11
CA SER A 117 -9.54 -7.57 -4.09
C SER A 117 -9.66 -8.16 -2.69
N SER A 118 -10.12 -9.41 -2.56
CA SER A 118 -10.18 -10.09 -1.27
C SER A 118 -8.78 -10.41 -0.74
N LEU A 119 -7.87 -10.89 -1.60
CA LEU A 119 -6.47 -11.15 -1.22
C LEU A 119 -5.74 -9.86 -0.80
N HIS A 120 -5.94 -8.76 -1.53
CA HIS A 120 -5.40 -7.46 -1.14
C HIS A 120 -5.98 -6.99 0.18
N ARG A 121 -7.29 -7.13 0.39
CA ARG A 121 -7.91 -6.76 1.66
C ARG A 121 -7.35 -7.53 2.85
N VAL A 122 -7.08 -8.83 2.69
CA VAL A 122 -6.42 -9.62 3.76
C VAL A 122 -5.03 -9.08 4.05
N THR A 123 -4.28 -8.74 3.01
CA THR A 123 -2.94 -8.14 3.13
C THR A 123 -2.99 -6.79 3.84
N ASP A 124 -3.95 -5.94 3.45
CA ASP A 124 -4.16 -4.62 4.04
C ASP A 124 -4.56 -4.72 5.51
N VAL A 125 -5.40 -5.68 5.91
CA VAL A 125 -5.81 -5.86 7.31
C VAL A 125 -4.62 -6.10 8.24
N VAL A 126 -3.66 -6.94 7.81
CA VAL A 126 -2.45 -7.23 8.58
C VAL A 126 -1.62 -5.96 8.77
N SER A 127 -1.45 -5.19 7.69
CA SER A 127 -0.66 -3.97 7.73
C SER A 127 -1.36 -2.78 8.38
N VAL A 128 -2.69 -2.63 8.26
CA VAL A 128 -3.45 -1.50 8.83
C VAL A 128 -3.36 -1.47 10.35
N ASN A 129 -3.32 -2.63 10.99
CA ASN A 129 -3.12 -2.71 12.44
C ASN A 129 -1.75 -2.13 12.86
N GLU A 130 -0.72 -2.36 12.03
CA GLU A 130 0.63 -1.82 12.25
C GLU A 130 0.75 -0.36 11.79
N LEU A 131 0.06 0.04 10.71
CA LEU A 131 0.17 1.38 10.09
C LEU A 131 -0.01 2.50 11.10
N THR A 132 -1.05 2.43 11.94
CA THR A 132 -1.31 3.44 12.99
C THR A 132 -0.15 3.56 13.97
N SER A 133 0.49 2.43 14.30
CA SER A 133 1.67 2.40 15.15
C SER A 133 2.93 2.90 14.44
N LYS A 134 3.00 2.79 13.10
CA LYS A 134 4.13 3.28 12.31
C LYS A 134 4.04 4.78 11.99
N GLU A 135 2.84 5.33 11.87
CA GLU A 135 2.61 6.77 11.64
C GLU A 135 3.25 7.65 12.73
N ARG A 136 3.30 7.17 13.98
CA ARG A 136 3.93 7.92 15.09
C ARG A 136 5.43 8.17 14.92
N PHE A 137 6.11 7.44 14.04
CA PHE A 137 7.53 7.63 13.76
C PHE A 137 7.77 8.75 12.74
N ALA A 138 6.71 9.31 12.13
CA ALA A 138 6.80 10.46 11.24
C ALA A 138 6.65 11.77 12.02
N ASP A 139 7.52 12.74 11.72
CA ASP A 139 7.37 14.12 12.23
C ASP A 139 6.36 14.90 11.40
N LEU A 140 6.25 14.56 10.11
CA LEU A 140 5.24 15.07 9.20
C LEU A 140 4.63 13.90 8.43
N LEU A 141 3.31 13.75 8.54
CA LEU A 141 2.55 12.73 7.84
C LEU A 141 1.70 13.37 6.76
N ILE A 142 1.91 12.93 5.52
CA ILE A 142 1.14 13.38 4.36
C ILE A 142 0.17 12.27 3.95
N LYS A 143 -1.13 12.56 3.97
CA LYS A 143 -2.18 11.65 3.50
C LYS A 143 -2.88 12.26 2.27
N PRO A 144 -2.51 11.88 1.05
CA PRO A 144 -3.21 12.33 -0.14
C PRO A 144 -4.56 11.60 -0.28
N ALA A 145 -5.59 12.30 -0.76
CA ALA A 145 -6.91 11.74 -0.98
C ALA A 145 -6.94 10.89 -2.28
N VAL A 146 -6.32 9.69 -2.23
CA VAL A 146 -6.22 8.77 -3.38
C VAL A 146 -7.03 7.48 -3.20
N SER A 147 -7.88 7.42 -2.18
CA SER A 147 -8.64 6.20 -1.83
C SER A 147 -9.66 5.74 -2.88
N HIS A 148 -10.03 6.61 -3.82
CA HIS A 148 -10.98 6.32 -4.90
C HIS A 148 -10.34 5.84 -6.19
N TYR A 149 -9.01 5.72 -6.25
CA TYR A 149 -8.30 5.12 -7.38
C TYR A 149 -8.08 3.63 -7.11
N GLY A 150 -8.43 2.80 -8.08
CA GLY A 150 -8.14 1.36 -8.01
C GLY A 150 -6.64 1.07 -8.11
N LEU A 151 -6.20 0.00 -7.46
CA LEU A 151 -4.79 -0.42 -7.41
C LEU A 151 -4.12 -0.56 -8.80
N LEU A 152 -4.90 -0.98 -9.81
CA LEU A 152 -4.41 -1.21 -11.18
C LEU A 152 -4.90 -0.13 -12.17
N GLU A 153 -5.40 1.01 -11.69
CA GLU A 153 -5.86 2.14 -12.55
C GLU A 153 -4.70 2.99 -13.07
N PHE A 154 -3.67 2.36 -13.64
CA PHE A 154 -2.46 3.04 -14.12
C PHE A 154 -2.74 4.11 -15.18
N HIS A 155 -3.85 4.02 -15.92
CA HIS A 155 -4.24 5.00 -16.93
C HIS A 155 -4.59 6.38 -16.35
N ARG A 156 -4.83 6.49 -15.03
CA ARG A 156 -5.15 7.76 -14.33
C ARG A 156 -3.92 8.38 -13.65
N TYR A 157 -2.71 7.99 -14.03
CA TYR A 157 -1.48 8.41 -13.34
C TYR A 157 -1.33 9.94 -13.23
N GLU A 158 -1.70 10.71 -14.27
CA GLU A 158 -1.60 12.18 -14.25
C GLU A 158 -2.49 12.80 -13.17
N GLU A 159 -3.73 12.31 -13.07
CA GLU A 159 -4.69 12.74 -12.06
C GLU A 159 -4.19 12.41 -10.64
N ILE A 160 -3.69 11.19 -10.44
CA ILE A 160 -3.16 10.71 -9.15
C ILE A 160 -1.95 11.55 -8.71
N ILE A 161 -1.04 11.86 -9.63
CA ILE A 161 0.13 12.71 -9.37
C ILE A 161 -0.31 14.11 -8.94
N GLU A 162 -1.25 14.71 -9.66
CA GLU A 162 -1.75 16.05 -9.35
C GLU A 162 -2.43 16.10 -7.97
N VAL A 163 -3.26 15.10 -7.66
CA VAL A 163 -3.87 14.97 -6.33
C VAL A 163 -2.81 14.88 -5.23
N GLY A 164 -1.78 14.06 -5.44
CA GLY A 164 -0.67 13.92 -4.50
C GLY A 164 0.07 15.25 -4.29
N TYR A 165 0.38 15.96 -5.37
CA TYR A 165 1.09 17.24 -5.35
C TYR A 165 0.31 18.32 -4.59
N GLN A 166 -0.98 18.51 -4.91
CA GLN A 166 -1.82 19.52 -4.26
C GLN A 166 -2.03 19.22 -2.77
N ASN A 167 -2.23 17.95 -2.40
CA ASN A 167 -2.36 17.55 -1.00
C ASN A 167 -1.07 17.79 -0.22
N ALA A 168 0.09 17.41 -0.78
CA ALA A 168 1.38 17.63 -0.15
C ALA A 168 1.65 19.13 0.07
N ARG A 169 1.39 19.98 -0.93
CA ARG A 169 1.55 21.44 -0.81
C ARG A 169 0.74 22.03 0.34
N ARG A 170 -0.57 21.72 0.40
CA ARG A 170 -1.45 22.24 1.46
C ARG A 170 -0.99 21.80 2.86
N GLN A 171 -0.61 20.53 3.01
CA GLN A 171 -0.17 19.97 4.30
C GLN A 171 1.18 20.58 4.72
N LEU A 172 2.11 20.77 3.79
CA LEU A 172 3.38 21.44 4.05
C LEU A 172 3.21 22.91 4.45
N GLU A 173 2.33 23.66 3.77
CA GLU A 173 2.01 25.04 4.12
C GLU A 173 1.35 25.18 5.50
N THR A 174 0.54 24.19 5.88
CA THR A 174 -0.11 24.14 7.19
C THR A 174 0.90 23.84 8.28
N TRP A 175 1.75 22.83 8.06
CA TRP A 175 2.82 22.46 8.97
C TRP A 175 3.80 23.61 9.17
N LYS A 176 4.21 24.29 8.10
CA LYS A 176 5.13 25.44 8.19
C LYS A 176 4.55 26.56 9.06
N ARG A 177 3.26 26.89 8.88
CA ARG A 177 2.57 27.88 9.72
C ARG A 177 2.50 27.47 11.20
N GLN A 178 2.33 26.19 11.48
CA GLN A 178 2.32 25.68 12.86
C GLN A 178 3.69 25.79 13.52
N GLN A 179 4.78 25.57 12.76
CA GLN A 179 6.15 25.73 13.25
C GLN A 179 6.53 27.19 13.51
N GLU A 180 5.97 28.14 12.75
CA GLU A 180 6.20 29.59 12.94
C GLU A 180 5.45 30.15 14.17
N LEU A 181 4.45 29.43 14.68
CA LEU A 181 3.62 29.83 15.84
C LEU A 181 4.02 29.16 17.16
N ALA A 182 4.97 28.21 17.12
CA ALA A 182 5.46 27.43 18.26
C ALA A 182 6.82 27.94 18.73
#